data_AF-A0A7X6R4K8-F1
#
_entry.id   AF-A0A7X6R4K8-F1
#
_cell.length_a   1.000
_cell.length_b   1.000
_cell.length_c   1.000
_cell.angle_alpha   90.00
_cell.angle_beta   90.00
_cell.angle_gamma   90.00
#
_symmetry.space_group_name_H-M   'P 1'
#
loop_
_entity.id
_entity.type
_entity.pdbx_description
1 polymer ?
#
loop_
_entity_poly.entity_id
_entity_poly.type
_entity_poly.pdbx_seq_one_letter_code
_entity_poly.pdbx_strand_id
1 'polypeptide(L)'
;MDQEISRAGADLLAADIESALGFEVHIDETIPEHRRRMSFAPAWWIEFSVPALNVVVGTSPGEFTPSGVACELAWHIHDDVLSHSGKIWPADPAGGDQPLLPTLDGWCGQGDSIPFGQVEAAKDPDPDLDGVVRWWLPRHSDGLIASHSGDVWFCLWEYKGDEQLITPGMPVTWSIGEGGHGKYRKASEVRLA
;
A
#
# COMPACT_ATOMS: atom_id res chain seq x y z
N MET A 1 -14.99 11.18 -18.52
CA MET A 1 -13.75 10.42 -18.29
C MET A 1 -13.84 9.15 -19.09
N ASP A 2 -12.74 8.71 -19.67
CA ASP A 2 -12.72 7.59 -20.59
C ASP A 2 -12.49 6.29 -19.81
N GLN A 3 -13.42 5.35 -19.93
CA GLN A 3 -13.32 4.04 -19.30
C GLN A 3 -12.04 3.31 -19.76
N GLU A 4 -11.57 3.57 -20.98
CA GLU A 4 -10.33 3.00 -21.50
C GLU A 4 -9.10 3.47 -20.71
N ILE A 5 -9.07 4.74 -20.28
CA ILE A 5 -7.97 5.29 -19.47
C ILE A 5 -7.95 4.62 -18.09
N SER A 6 -9.13 4.46 -17.49
CA SER A 6 -9.27 3.85 -16.18
C SER A 6 -8.88 2.38 -16.19
N ARG A 7 -9.31 1.67 -17.23
CA ARG A 7 -8.91 0.28 -17.45
C ARG A 7 -7.41 0.14 -17.65
N ALA A 8 -6.82 0.96 -18.52
CA ALA A 8 -5.38 0.94 -18.76
C ALA A 8 -4.57 1.21 -17.48
N GLY A 9 -5.01 2.15 -16.63
CA GLY A 9 -4.37 2.40 -15.34
C GLY A 9 -4.49 1.24 -14.36
N ALA A 10 -5.65 0.59 -14.31
CA ALA A 10 -5.83 -0.63 -13.52
C ALA A 10 -4.92 -1.77 -14.02
N ASP A 11 -4.79 -1.94 -15.34
CA ASP A 11 -3.92 -2.95 -15.93
C ASP A 11 -2.43 -2.69 -15.60
N LEU A 12 -1.98 -1.43 -15.51
CA LEU A 12 -0.62 -1.10 -15.06
C LEU A 12 -0.35 -1.58 -13.62
N LEU A 13 -1.26 -1.28 -12.70
CA LEU A 13 -1.12 -1.71 -11.30
C LEU A 13 -1.25 -3.23 -11.16
N ALA A 14 -2.10 -3.86 -11.97
CA ALA A 14 -2.22 -5.31 -12.03
C ALA A 14 -0.89 -5.95 -12.43
N ALA A 15 -0.24 -5.43 -13.47
CA ALA A 15 1.06 -5.91 -13.92
C ALA A 15 2.14 -5.83 -12.83
N ASP A 16 2.16 -4.74 -12.03
CA ASP A 16 3.11 -4.59 -10.91
C ASP A 16 2.91 -5.66 -9.83
N ILE A 17 1.66 -6.03 -9.51
CA ILE A 17 1.33 -7.06 -8.51
C ILE A 17 1.62 -8.45 -9.06
N GLU A 18 1.17 -8.73 -10.28
CA GLU A 18 1.35 -10.04 -10.93
C GLU A 18 2.84 -10.36 -11.13
N SER A 19 3.61 -9.38 -11.59
CA SER A 19 5.05 -9.53 -11.85
C SER A 19 5.85 -9.70 -10.55
N ALA A 20 5.65 -8.80 -9.58
CA ALA A 20 6.49 -8.74 -8.39
C ALA A 20 6.08 -9.73 -7.28
N LEU A 21 4.78 -9.98 -7.13
CA LEU A 21 4.23 -10.82 -6.05
C LEU A 21 3.75 -12.18 -6.56
N GLY A 22 3.47 -12.33 -7.86
CA GLY A 22 2.94 -13.57 -8.44
C GLY A 22 1.47 -13.82 -8.10
N PHE A 23 0.73 -12.79 -7.66
CA PHE A 23 -0.69 -12.90 -7.37
C PHE A 23 -1.53 -12.48 -8.57
N GLU A 24 -2.55 -13.27 -8.88
CA GLU A 24 -3.55 -12.92 -9.89
C GLU A 24 -4.38 -11.70 -9.44
N VAL A 25 -4.63 -10.79 -10.39
CA VAL A 25 -5.46 -9.61 -10.18
C VAL A 25 -6.73 -9.70 -11.02
N HIS A 26 -7.87 -9.38 -10.42
CA HIS A 26 -9.14 -9.29 -11.13
C HIS A 26 -9.61 -7.84 -11.21
N ILE A 27 -10.02 -7.43 -12.42
CA ILE A 27 -10.55 -6.09 -12.71
C ILE A 27 -11.96 -6.25 -13.29
N ASP A 28 -12.97 -5.76 -12.57
CA ASP A 28 -14.37 -5.70 -13.01
C ASP A 28 -14.80 -4.24 -13.21
N GLU A 29 -15.44 -3.97 -14.34
CA GLU A 29 -15.92 -2.63 -14.72
C GLU A 29 -17.43 -2.47 -14.48
N THR A 30 -18.06 -3.49 -13.90
CA THR A 30 -19.48 -3.54 -13.61
C THR A 30 -19.81 -2.66 -12.41
N ILE A 31 -20.57 -1.57 -12.65
CA ILE A 31 -21.09 -0.74 -11.55
C ILE A 31 -21.99 -1.62 -10.64
N PRO A 32 -21.70 -1.75 -9.33
CA PRO A 32 -22.51 -2.56 -8.42
C PRO A 32 -23.94 -2.05 -8.30
N GLU A 33 -24.92 -2.94 -8.14
CA GLU A 33 -26.34 -2.55 -8.10
C GLU A 33 -26.66 -1.51 -7.01
N HIS A 34 -26.04 -1.63 -5.83
CA HIS A 34 -26.26 -0.70 -4.73
C HIS A 34 -25.79 0.72 -5.08
N ARG A 35 -24.76 0.86 -5.93
CA ARG A 35 -24.28 2.15 -6.46
C ARG A 35 -25.16 2.68 -7.57
N ARG A 36 -25.68 1.81 -8.44
CA ARG A 36 -26.62 2.20 -9.52
C ARG A 36 -27.90 2.85 -8.99
N ARG A 37 -28.34 2.47 -7.79
CA ARG A 37 -29.56 2.98 -7.15
C ARG A 37 -29.36 4.32 -6.42
N MET A 38 -28.12 4.85 -6.37
CA MET A 38 -27.85 6.15 -5.77
C MET A 38 -28.28 7.28 -6.71
N SER A 39 -28.76 8.40 -6.14
CA SER A 39 -29.15 9.59 -6.91
C SER A 39 -28.01 10.17 -7.77
N PHE A 40 -26.77 9.84 -7.41
CA PHE A 40 -25.54 10.15 -8.15
C PHE A 40 -24.79 8.85 -8.43
N ALA A 41 -25.39 7.96 -9.23
CA ALA A 41 -24.71 6.76 -9.68
C ALA A 41 -23.47 7.15 -10.51
N PRO A 42 -22.32 6.49 -10.29
CA PRO A 42 -21.13 6.80 -11.07
C PRO A 42 -21.35 6.40 -12.52
N ALA A 43 -20.79 7.17 -13.46
CA ALA A 43 -20.91 6.89 -14.89
C ALA A 43 -20.13 5.65 -15.32
N TRP A 44 -19.15 5.22 -14.52
CA TRP A 44 -18.27 4.08 -14.75
C TRP A 44 -17.67 3.64 -13.40
N TRP A 45 -17.09 2.44 -13.34
CA TRP A 45 -16.57 1.85 -12.11
C TRP A 45 -15.38 0.96 -12.43
N ILE A 46 -14.44 0.85 -11.49
CA ILE A 46 -13.39 -0.16 -11.47
C ILE A 46 -13.45 -0.81 -10.09
N GLU A 47 -13.69 -2.11 -10.08
CA GLU A 47 -13.39 -2.99 -8.95
C GLU A 47 -12.07 -3.70 -9.24
N PHE A 48 -11.05 -3.41 -8.44
CA PHE A 48 -9.73 -4.01 -8.50
C PHE A 48 -9.57 -4.92 -7.30
N SER A 49 -9.19 -6.18 -7.52
CA SER A 49 -9.05 -7.14 -6.44
C SER A 49 -7.85 -8.06 -6.61
N VAL A 50 -7.29 -8.44 -5.46
CA VAL A 50 -6.19 -9.41 -5.33
C VAL A 50 -6.70 -10.53 -4.40
N PRO A 51 -7.39 -11.56 -4.93
CA PRO A 51 -8.09 -12.54 -4.11
C PRO A 51 -7.19 -13.27 -3.12
N ALA A 52 -5.94 -13.57 -3.52
CA ALA A 52 -4.96 -14.25 -2.66
C ALA A 52 -4.62 -13.46 -1.39
N LEU A 53 -4.80 -12.13 -1.41
CA LEU A 53 -4.57 -11.24 -0.28
C LEU A 53 -5.88 -10.77 0.38
N ASN A 54 -7.05 -11.16 -0.14
CA ASN A 54 -8.35 -10.62 0.28
C ASN A 54 -8.41 -9.08 0.22
N VAL A 55 -7.78 -8.50 -0.81
CA VAL A 55 -7.79 -7.06 -1.08
C VAL A 55 -8.79 -6.76 -2.19
N VAL A 56 -9.71 -5.83 -1.95
CA VAL A 56 -10.70 -5.40 -2.93
C VAL A 56 -10.90 -3.89 -2.77
N VAL A 57 -10.74 -3.14 -3.85
CA VAL A 57 -11.12 -1.73 -3.92
C VAL A 57 -12.12 -1.55 -5.06
N GLY A 58 -13.20 -0.84 -4.78
CA GLY A 58 -14.15 -0.41 -5.79
C GLY A 58 -14.23 1.11 -5.83
N THR A 59 -13.93 1.72 -6.97
CA THR A 59 -13.87 3.18 -7.12
C THR A 59 -14.21 3.65 -8.53
N SER A 60 -14.38 4.97 -8.69
CA SER A 60 -14.46 5.68 -9.96
C SER A 60 -13.33 6.72 -10.01
N PRO A 61 -12.07 6.32 -10.27
CA PRO A 61 -10.89 7.16 -10.21
C PRO A 61 -11.05 8.57 -10.81
N GLY A 62 -10.50 9.60 -10.18
CA GLY A 62 -10.61 11.00 -10.61
C GLY A 62 -9.67 11.40 -11.76
N GLU A 63 -8.73 10.51 -12.11
CA GLU A 63 -7.55 10.82 -12.89
C GLU A 63 -7.75 10.70 -14.41
N PHE A 64 -6.99 11.50 -15.17
CA PHE A 64 -7.15 11.63 -16.64
C PHE A 64 -6.03 10.94 -17.44
N THR A 65 -5.14 10.21 -16.77
CA THR A 65 -4.07 9.43 -17.41
C THR A 65 -4.02 8.04 -16.81
N PRO A 66 -3.54 7.02 -17.55
CA PRO A 66 -3.37 5.68 -16.98
C PRO A 66 -2.46 5.68 -15.74
N SER A 67 -1.37 6.44 -15.75
CA SER A 67 -0.47 6.59 -14.59
C SER A 67 -1.17 7.21 -13.38
N GLY A 68 -1.99 8.25 -13.61
CA GLY A 68 -2.78 8.86 -12.54
C GLY A 68 -3.77 7.85 -11.93
N VAL A 69 -4.49 7.10 -12.77
CA VAL A 69 -5.42 6.06 -12.28
C VAL A 69 -4.67 4.97 -11.52
N ALA A 70 -3.53 4.51 -12.02
CA ALA A 70 -2.69 3.52 -11.34
C ALA A 70 -2.23 4.04 -9.97
N CYS A 71 -1.80 5.30 -9.89
CA CYS A 71 -1.43 5.97 -8.65
C CYS A 71 -2.59 6.03 -7.64
N GLU A 72 -3.79 6.38 -8.10
CA GLU A 72 -4.98 6.43 -7.24
C GLU A 72 -5.34 5.05 -6.70
N LEU A 73 -5.36 4.03 -7.55
CA LEU A 73 -5.60 2.65 -7.12
C LEU A 73 -4.50 2.14 -6.19
N ALA A 74 -3.24 2.45 -6.47
CA ALA A 74 -2.10 2.11 -5.62
C ALA A 74 -2.29 2.71 -4.22
N TRP A 75 -2.67 3.99 -4.12
CA TRP A 75 -2.99 4.61 -2.84
C TRP A 75 -4.12 3.91 -2.08
N HIS A 76 -5.04 3.21 -2.74
CA HIS A 76 -6.10 2.49 -2.05
C HIS A 76 -5.67 1.12 -1.54
N ILE A 77 -4.74 0.44 -2.21
CA ILE A 77 -4.42 -0.96 -1.90
C ILE A 77 -3.04 -1.15 -1.26
N HIS A 78 -2.18 -0.12 -1.27
CA HIS A 78 -0.76 -0.28 -0.92
C HIS A 78 -0.55 -0.84 0.49
N ASP A 79 -1.20 -0.24 1.49
CA ASP A 79 -1.15 -0.70 2.88
C ASP A 79 -1.71 -2.12 3.02
N ASP A 80 -2.88 -2.41 2.46
CA ASP A 80 -3.47 -3.75 2.53
C ASP A 80 -2.57 -4.82 1.87
N VAL A 81 -1.97 -4.52 0.72
CA VAL A 81 -1.04 -5.44 0.04
C VAL A 81 0.20 -5.71 0.91
N LEU A 82 0.80 -4.66 1.49
CA LEU A 82 1.93 -4.78 2.42
C LEU A 82 1.55 -5.60 3.65
N SER A 83 0.39 -5.33 4.22
CA SER A 83 -0.05 -5.92 5.49
C SER A 83 -0.55 -7.35 5.37
N HIS A 84 -1.06 -7.73 4.21
CA HIS A 84 -1.54 -9.09 3.94
C HIS A 84 -0.45 -9.99 3.35
N SER A 85 0.41 -9.48 2.47
CA SER A 85 1.56 -10.25 1.97
C SER A 85 2.67 -10.35 3.02
N GLY A 86 2.92 -9.26 3.74
CA GLY A 86 4.12 -8.97 4.51
C GLY A 86 5.43 -9.20 3.79
N LYS A 87 5.43 -8.91 2.50
CA LYS A 87 6.62 -8.58 1.74
C LYS A 87 6.77 -7.06 1.69
N ILE A 88 7.97 -6.59 1.38
CA ILE A 88 8.20 -5.21 1.00
C ILE A 88 7.88 -5.08 -0.48
N TRP A 89 6.80 -4.36 -0.80
CA TRP A 89 6.34 -4.13 -2.17
C TRP A 89 5.78 -2.72 -2.38
N PRO A 90 6.14 -2.06 -3.49
CA PRO A 90 7.27 -2.39 -4.35
C PRO A 90 8.61 -2.24 -3.60
N ALA A 91 9.56 -3.13 -3.86
CA ALA A 91 10.89 -3.04 -3.26
C ALA A 91 11.71 -1.92 -3.93
N ASP A 92 12.31 -1.03 -3.14
CA ASP A 92 13.24 -0.03 -3.66
C ASP A 92 14.56 -0.69 -4.11
N PRO A 93 15.00 -0.53 -5.37
CA PRO A 93 16.30 -1.03 -5.83
C PRO A 93 17.49 -0.47 -5.04
N ALA A 94 17.36 0.70 -4.42
CA ALA A 94 18.38 1.27 -3.55
C ALA A 94 18.53 0.48 -2.22
N GLY A 95 17.56 -0.38 -1.90
CA GLY A 95 17.57 -1.23 -0.71
C GLY A 95 16.80 -0.65 0.48
N GLY A 96 16.92 -1.32 1.62
CA GLY A 96 16.11 -1.03 2.82
C GLY A 96 14.69 -1.58 2.73
N ASP A 97 13.91 -1.38 3.79
CA ASP A 97 12.57 -1.98 3.92
C ASP A 97 11.43 -0.98 3.76
N GLN A 98 11.75 0.28 3.48
CA GLN A 98 10.75 1.23 3.02
C GLN A 98 10.29 0.81 1.60
N PRO A 99 9.01 0.48 1.40
CA PRO A 99 8.50 0.26 0.06
C PRO A 99 8.50 1.58 -0.72
N LEU A 100 8.62 1.48 -2.05
CA LEU A 100 8.41 2.63 -2.92
C LEU A 100 7.00 3.20 -2.69
N LEU A 101 6.91 4.52 -2.68
CA LEU A 101 5.65 5.24 -2.48
C LEU A 101 5.06 5.62 -3.83
N PRO A 102 3.75 5.41 -4.04
CA PRO A 102 3.09 5.80 -5.28
C PRO A 102 2.98 7.32 -5.41
N THR A 103 3.37 7.83 -6.58
CA THR A 103 3.28 9.23 -7.01
C THR A 103 2.74 9.30 -8.44
N LEU A 104 2.42 10.50 -8.95
CA LEU A 104 1.92 10.65 -10.32
C LEU A 104 2.92 10.20 -11.39
N ASP A 105 4.22 10.26 -11.08
CA ASP A 105 5.32 9.84 -11.96
C ASP A 105 5.67 8.35 -11.84
N GLY A 106 5.00 7.61 -10.95
CA GLY A 106 5.27 6.20 -10.67
C GLY A 106 5.57 5.93 -9.19
N TRP A 107 6.18 4.77 -8.93
CA TRP A 107 6.67 4.35 -7.63
C TRP A 107 8.01 5.02 -7.31
N CYS A 108 8.06 5.83 -6.26
CA CYS A 108 9.22 6.64 -5.89
C CYS A 108 9.84 6.22 -4.56
N GLY A 109 11.17 6.23 -4.51
CA GLY A 109 11.97 5.84 -3.35
C GLY A 109 13.17 6.76 -3.15
N GLN A 110 14.25 6.22 -2.59
CA GLN A 110 15.53 6.93 -2.51
C GLN A 110 16.25 7.01 -3.87
N GLY A 111 16.01 6.02 -4.74
CA GLY A 111 16.48 6.00 -6.12
C GLY A 111 15.56 6.73 -7.10
N ASP A 112 15.64 6.33 -8.36
CA ASP A 112 14.78 6.84 -9.43
C ASP A 112 13.33 6.32 -9.30
N SER A 113 12.39 7.02 -9.92
CA SER A 113 11.00 6.58 -10.01
C SER A 113 10.85 5.41 -10.97
N ILE A 114 10.16 4.35 -10.55
CA ILE A 114 9.78 3.23 -11.42
C ILE A 114 8.36 3.50 -11.95
N PRO A 115 8.15 3.58 -13.27
CA PRO A 115 6.81 3.72 -13.84
C PRO A 115 5.88 2.58 -13.40
N PHE A 116 4.58 2.87 -13.24
CA PHE A 116 3.58 1.83 -13.04
C PHE A 116 3.60 0.80 -14.18
N GLY A 117 3.40 -0.46 -13.85
CA GLY A 117 3.48 -1.61 -14.76
C GLY A 117 4.91 -2.10 -15.06
N GLN A 118 5.92 -1.59 -14.34
CA GLN A 118 7.33 -1.97 -14.49
C GLN A 118 7.98 -2.44 -13.19
N VAL A 119 7.21 -2.63 -12.11
CA VAL A 119 7.71 -3.22 -10.88
C VAL A 119 7.87 -4.73 -11.07
N GLU A 120 9.09 -5.21 -10.85
CA GLU A 120 9.42 -6.65 -10.96
C GLU A 120 9.76 -7.30 -9.61
N ALA A 121 9.93 -6.50 -8.56
CA ALA A 121 10.50 -6.97 -7.31
C ALA A 121 9.61 -6.68 -6.09
N ALA A 122 9.32 -7.75 -5.35
CA ALA A 122 9.00 -7.72 -3.94
C ALA A 122 10.08 -8.51 -3.20
N LYS A 123 10.39 -8.12 -1.97
CA LYS A 123 11.38 -8.83 -1.14
C LYS A 123 10.84 -9.15 0.23
N ASP A 124 11.46 -10.13 0.87
CA ASP A 124 11.20 -10.38 2.29
C ASP A 124 11.78 -9.24 3.14
N PRO A 125 11.13 -8.86 4.24
CA PRO A 125 11.67 -7.91 5.20
C PRO A 125 13.02 -8.38 5.76
N ASP A 126 13.90 -7.44 6.09
CA ASP A 126 15.18 -7.73 6.74
C ASP A 126 14.93 -8.35 8.14
N PRO A 127 15.33 -9.61 8.37
CA PRO A 127 15.08 -10.29 9.63
C PRO A 127 15.97 -9.80 10.78
N ASP A 128 17.03 -9.04 10.49
CA ASP A 128 17.98 -8.55 11.49
C ASP A 128 17.54 -7.21 12.13
N LEU A 129 16.46 -6.60 11.62
CA LEU A 129 15.87 -5.38 12.19
C LEU A 129 14.97 -5.70 13.39
N ASP A 130 15.15 -4.96 14.48
CA ASP A 130 14.35 -5.06 15.70
C ASP A 130 14.25 -3.71 16.40
N GLY A 131 13.04 -3.37 16.82
CA GLY A 131 12.75 -2.14 17.54
C GLY A 131 12.97 -0.85 16.75
N VAL A 132 12.79 -0.93 15.43
CA VAL A 132 12.86 0.23 14.54
C VAL A 132 11.60 0.32 13.68
N VAL A 133 11.22 1.53 13.27
CA VAL A 133 10.21 1.71 12.22
C VAL A 133 10.76 1.08 10.94
N ARG A 134 10.16 -0.01 10.49
CA ARG A 134 10.54 -0.71 9.25
C ARG A 134 10.16 0.12 8.03
N TRP A 135 8.92 0.60 8.02
CA TRP A 135 8.40 1.48 6.99
C TRP A 135 7.30 2.38 7.53
N TRP A 136 7.08 3.49 6.82
CA TRP A 136 6.05 4.47 7.09
C TRP A 136 5.36 4.85 5.77
N LEU A 137 4.03 4.88 5.79
CA LEU A 137 3.18 5.30 4.67
C LEU A 137 2.47 6.60 5.07
N PRO A 138 3.06 7.77 4.74
CA PRO A 138 2.52 9.07 5.21
C PRO A 138 1.07 9.31 4.79
N ARG A 139 0.68 8.79 3.62
CA ARG A 139 -0.67 8.98 3.08
C ARG A 139 -1.74 8.19 3.85
N HIS A 140 -1.39 7.00 4.31
CA HIS A 140 -2.26 6.14 5.12
C HIS A 140 -2.18 6.49 6.60
N SER A 141 -1.10 7.19 7.00
CA SER A 141 -0.77 7.42 8.40
C SER A 141 -0.55 6.10 9.15
N ASP A 142 0.03 5.13 8.45
CA ASP A 142 0.28 3.77 8.92
C ASP A 142 1.75 3.38 8.75
N GLY A 143 2.24 2.58 9.68
CA GLY A 143 3.62 2.11 9.72
C GLY A 143 3.74 0.73 10.32
N LEU A 144 4.94 0.18 10.17
CA LEU A 144 5.30 -1.12 10.72
C LEU A 144 6.59 -0.99 11.52
N ILE A 145 6.65 -1.66 12.66
CA ILE A 145 7.85 -1.76 13.50
C ILE A 145 8.42 -3.16 13.30
N ALA A 146 9.70 -3.22 12.96
CA ALA A 146 10.45 -4.46 12.87
C ALA A 146 10.58 -5.08 14.27
N SER A 147 10.23 -6.36 14.43
CA SER A 147 10.48 -7.06 15.69
C SER A 147 10.83 -8.52 15.51
N HIS A 148 11.85 -8.99 16.24
CA HIS A 148 12.19 -10.42 16.33
C HIS A 148 11.04 -11.29 16.86
N SER A 149 10.10 -10.69 17.60
CA SER A 149 8.90 -11.36 18.12
C SER A 149 7.72 -11.37 17.13
N GLY A 150 7.96 -10.92 15.90
CA GLY A 150 6.97 -10.66 14.86
C GLY A 150 6.66 -9.18 14.76
N ASP A 151 6.81 -8.64 13.55
CA ASP A 151 6.52 -7.25 13.22
C ASP A 151 5.11 -6.82 13.68
N VAL A 152 4.99 -5.54 14.03
CA VAL A 152 3.77 -4.96 14.58
C VAL A 152 3.40 -3.69 13.83
N TRP A 153 2.11 -3.56 13.52
CA TRP A 153 1.54 -2.41 12.83
C TRP A 153 1.16 -1.32 13.82
N PHE A 154 1.34 -0.06 13.42
CA PHE A 154 0.83 1.08 14.16
C PHE A 154 0.28 2.12 13.19
N CYS A 155 -0.79 2.79 13.59
CA CYS A 155 -1.21 4.02 12.96
C CYS A 155 -0.66 5.23 13.72
N LEU A 156 -0.71 6.39 13.08
CA LEU A 156 -0.23 7.67 13.61
C LEU A 156 -0.71 7.96 15.05
N TRP A 157 -1.95 7.63 15.37
CA TRP A 157 -2.57 7.90 16.67
C TRP A 157 -1.89 7.18 17.85
N GLU A 158 -1.17 6.11 17.56
CA GLU A 158 -0.41 5.35 18.55
C GLU A 158 0.96 5.99 18.84
N TYR A 159 1.49 6.81 17.94
CA TYR A 159 2.77 7.50 18.11
C TYR A 159 2.65 8.69 19.06
N LYS A 160 3.50 8.73 20.10
CA LYS A 160 3.56 9.80 21.09
C LYS A 160 4.82 10.64 20.83
N GLY A 161 4.73 11.51 19.83
CA GLY A 161 5.82 12.38 19.43
C GLY A 161 5.40 13.32 18.31
N ASP A 162 6.39 13.92 17.65
CA ASP A 162 6.17 14.71 16.44
C ASP A 162 6.08 13.78 15.23
N GLU A 163 4.91 13.73 14.62
CA GLU A 163 4.61 12.88 13.46
C GLU A 163 5.52 13.14 12.25
N GLN A 164 6.03 14.36 12.12
CA GLN A 164 6.92 14.74 11.01
C GLN A 164 8.30 14.09 11.13
N LEU A 165 8.62 13.51 12.29
CA LEU A 165 9.88 12.84 12.56
C LEU A 165 9.83 11.33 12.34
N ILE A 166 8.66 10.75 12.03
CA ILE A 166 8.54 9.32 11.78
C ILE A 166 9.27 8.98 10.47
N THR A 167 10.37 8.25 10.57
CA THR A 167 11.16 7.81 9.42
C THR A 167 11.55 6.34 9.54
N PRO A 168 11.71 5.62 8.42
CA PRO A 168 12.26 4.26 8.42
C PRO A 168 13.65 4.21 9.07
N GLY A 169 13.90 3.17 9.85
CA GLY A 169 15.11 2.99 10.66
C GLY A 169 15.10 3.72 11.99
N MET A 170 14.09 4.56 12.29
CA MET A 170 13.98 5.25 13.57
C MET A 170 13.77 4.24 14.72
N PRO A 171 14.62 4.23 15.77
CA PRO A 171 14.44 3.39 16.95
C PRO A 171 13.20 3.76 17.74
N VAL A 172 12.39 2.78 18.12
CA VAL A 172 11.15 2.98 18.84
C VAL A 172 10.93 1.93 19.93
N THR A 173 10.17 2.32 20.95
CA THR A 173 9.58 1.41 21.94
C THR A 173 8.06 1.42 21.79
N TRP A 174 7.42 0.31 22.15
CA TRP A 174 5.97 0.15 22.07
C TRP A 174 5.48 -0.86 23.11
N SER A 175 4.16 -0.93 23.24
CA SER A 175 3.43 -1.99 23.92
C SER A 175 2.52 -2.70 22.92
N ILE A 176 2.14 -3.96 23.19
CA ILE A 176 1.16 -4.66 22.35
C ILE A 176 -0.24 -4.14 22.68
N GLY A 177 -0.93 -3.62 21.67
CA GLY A 177 -2.30 -3.14 21.76
C GLY A 177 -3.33 -4.21 21.39
N GLU A 178 -4.61 -3.85 21.51
CA GLU A 178 -5.71 -4.70 21.05
C GLU A 178 -5.96 -4.50 19.55
N GLY A 179 -6.18 -5.61 18.83
CA GLY A 179 -6.45 -5.62 17.40
C GLY A 179 -5.20 -5.81 16.54
N GLY A 180 -5.31 -5.45 15.27
CA GLY A 180 -4.28 -5.64 14.26
C GLY A 180 -4.74 -5.15 12.89
N HIS A 181 -3.84 -5.23 11.93
CA HIS A 181 -4.09 -4.86 10.54
C HIS A 181 -3.35 -5.85 9.64
N GLY A 182 -4.04 -6.40 8.63
CA GLY A 182 -3.58 -7.59 7.90
C GLY A 182 -3.17 -8.72 8.83
N LYS A 183 -1.93 -9.19 8.70
CA LYS A 183 -1.37 -10.25 9.55
C LYS A 183 -0.68 -9.74 10.82
N TYR A 184 -0.60 -8.43 11.01
CA TYR A 184 0.19 -7.81 12.08
C TYR A 184 -0.65 -7.48 13.30
N ARG A 185 -0.05 -7.71 14.48
CA ARG A 185 -0.61 -7.22 15.75
C ARG A 185 -0.42 -5.71 15.85
N LYS A 186 -1.34 -5.05 16.56
CA LYS A 186 -1.23 -3.63 16.83
C LYS A 186 -0.14 -3.32 17.87
N ALA A 187 0.68 -2.31 17.59
CA ALA A 187 1.50 -1.61 18.56
C ALA A 187 0.76 -0.39 19.10
N SER A 188 0.91 -0.14 20.40
CA SER A 188 0.35 0.99 21.12
C SER A 188 1.40 1.72 21.93
N GLU A 189 1.16 3.00 22.19
CA GLU A 189 2.09 3.87 22.93
C GLU A 189 3.48 3.92 22.29
N VAL A 190 3.53 4.00 20.96
CA VAL A 190 4.78 4.01 20.18
C VAL A 190 5.53 5.31 20.48
N ARG A 191 6.81 5.23 20.84
CA ARG A 191 7.65 6.37 21.25
C ARG A 191 9.06 6.21 20.70
N LEU A 192 9.75 7.33 20.50
CA LEU A 192 11.20 7.32 20.28
C LEU A 192 11.89 6.60 21.46
N ALA A 193 12.83 5.70 21.15
CA ALA A 193 13.58 4.93 22.15
C ALA A 193 14.69 5.76 22.83
#